data_AF-A0A3D1TNI1-F1
#
_entry.id   AF-A0A3D1TNI1-F1
#
_cell.length_a   1.000
_cell.length_b   1.000
_cell.length_c   1.000
_cell.angle_alpha   90.00
_cell.angle_beta   90.00
_cell.angle_gamma   90.00
#
_symmetry.space_group_name_H-M   'P 1'
#
loop_
_entity.id
_entity.type
_entity.pdbx_description
1 polymer ?
#
loop_
_entity_poly.entity_id
_entity_poly.type
_entity_poly.pdbx_seq_one_letter_code
_entity_poly.pdbx_strand_id
1 'polypeptide(L)'
;MEHQATEPLSNKAFRSKPRNSLSAHGEPMIWITGGALCLCLFMIIGLLGLVVWQGLTSFWPRPIVQITTLSGDHHLGIQSREESYRVEDSGLEPRGEPRMRRMIRTGNYELTNTHFTWVDDDQIETIAWPEWAVEVERQEWGRFYGVLAASLHRRDRPESPRERDLRNVRELLADFAQSHPGELPAGWGEVQTGLDEAMRTLSGAESKRFANDLTVPAGARVEFVLESGERVPPEEYTGEGIILGAEVRRPGAAAAMAQFELDFPKVRAGVESVQQLQKDRIGAINARMEAARLDLRELELELSHEADLDEEVARLVDVQRSLYELGQL
;
A
#
# COMPACT_ATOMS: atom_id res chain seq x y z
N MET A 1 22.71 122.41 -22.89
CA MET A 1 21.43 122.52 -22.17
C MET A 1 20.47 121.53 -22.81
N GLU A 2 19.67 120.93 -21.93
CA GLU A 2 18.38 120.28 -22.18
C GLU A 2 18.31 118.77 -22.47
N HIS A 3 17.38 118.20 -21.71
CA HIS A 3 17.09 116.82 -21.37
C HIS A 3 15.87 116.32 -22.15
N GLN A 4 15.83 115.00 -22.35
CA GLN A 4 14.66 114.09 -22.33
C GLN A 4 13.55 114.20 -23.39
N ALA A 5 13.17 113.04 -23.96
CA ALA A 5 11.96 112.34 -23.53
C ALA A 5 11.91 110.89 -24.07
N THR A 6 11.53 109.95 -23.21
CA THR A 6 11.23 108.53 -23.51
C THR A 6 9.73 108.28 -23.32
N GLU A 7 9.06 107.67 -24.31
CA GLU A 7 7.68 107.15 -24.17
C GLU A 7 7.63 105.75 -23.53
N PRO A 8 6.56 105.38 -22.80
CA PRO A 8 6.42 104.06 -22.17
C PRO A 8 5.63 103.06 -23.02
N LEU A 9 6.02 101.79 -22.98
CA LEU A 9 5.34 100.68 -23.67
C LEU A 9 4.13 100.14 -22.89
N SER A 10 3.00 100.00 -23.60
CA SER A 10 1.72 99.46 -23.15
C SER A 10 1.77 97.93 -22.96
N ASN A 11 1.25 97.42 -21.84
CA ASN A 11 1.29 96.00 -21.49
C ASN A 11 -0.14 95.41 -21.53
N LYS A 12 -0.41 94.44 -22.42
CA LYS A 12 -1.67 93.67 -22.47
C LYS A 12 -1.49 92.30 -21.79
N ALA A 13 -2.24 92.05 -20.73
CA ALA A 13 -2.23 90.77 -20.02
C ALA A 13 -3.09 89.70 -20.72
N PHE A 14 -2.52 88.52 -20.96
CA PHE A 14 -3.22 87.33 -21.42
C PHE A 14 -3.83 86.56 -20.24
N ARG A 15 -5.13 86.24 -20.29
CA ARG A 15 -5.80 85.33 -19.33
C ARG A 15 -5.60 83.87 -19.76
N SER A 16 -5.09 83.03 -18.85
CA SER A 16 -4.91 81.59 -19.09
C SER A 16 -6.21 80.79 -18.82
N LYS A 17 -6.43 79.72 -19.60
CA LYS A 17 -7.52 78.74 -19.40
C LYS A 17 -7.26 77.84 -18.19
N PRO A 18 -8.30 77.40 -17.44
CA PRO A 18 -8.11 76.52 -16.29
C PRO A 18 -7.61 75.16 -16.76
N ARG A 19 -6.52 74.69 -16.14
CA ARG A 19 -5.97 73.35 -16.33
C ARG A 19 -6.69 72.42 -15.37
N ASN A 20 -7.38 71.41 -15.89
CA ASN A 20 -8.02 70.40 -15.06
C ASN A 20 -6.93 69.62 -14.28
N SER A 21 -7.10 69.52 -12.96
CA SER A 21 -6.16 68.83 -12.08
C SER A 21 -6.23 67.32 -12.29
N LEU A 22 -5.08 66.66 -12.43
CA LEU A 22 -4.94 65.19 -12.47
C LEU A 22 -5.57 64.51 -11.23
N SER A 23 -5.72 65.23 -10.12
CA SER A 23 -6.41 64.73 -8.93
C SER A 23 -7.92 64.54 -9.10
N ALA A 24 -8.54 65.14 -10.14
CA ALA A 24 -9.99 65.08 -10.35
C ALA A 24 -10.47 63.76 -11.00
N HIS A 25 -9.56 62.91 -11.51
CA HIS A 25 -9.92 61.72 -12.30
C HIS A 25 -9.67 60.39 -11.57
N GLY A 26 -9.22 60.41 -10.31
CA GLY A 26 -9.01 59.19 -9.52
C GLY A 26 -7.88 58.28 -10.01
N GLU A 27 -7.18 58.63 -11.09
CA GLU A 27 -6.08 57.85 -11.67
C GLU A 27 -5.00 57.47 -10.64
N PRO A 28 -4.54 58.36 -9.72
CA PRO A 28 -3.56 57.98 -8.71
C PRO A 28 -4.03 56.86 -7.79
N MET A 29 -5.34 56.80 -7.48
CA MET A 29 -5.90 55.74 -6.64
C MET A 29 -5.90 54.40 -7.37
N ILE A 30 -6.13 54.38 -8.68
CA ILE A 30 -6.09 53.15 -9.51
C ILE A 30 -4.67 52.57 -9.53
N TRP A 31 -3.64 53.41 -9.66
CA TRP A 31 -2.25 52.96 -9.61
C TRP A 31 -1.86 52.42 -8.23
N ILE A 32 -2.31 53.06 -7.15
CA ILE A 32 -2.05 52.59 -5.78
C ILE A 32 -2.76 51.26 -5.52
N THR A 33 -4.02 51.10 -5.90
CA THR A 33 -4.75 49.84 -5.68
C THR A 33 -4.22 48.72 -6.57
N GLY A 34 -3.85 49.02 -7.82
CA GLY A 34 -3.18 48.06 -8.71
C GLY A 34 -1.81 47.64 -8.19
N GLY A 35 -1.01 48.58 -7.69
CA GLY A 35 0.28 48.31 -7.05
C GLY A 35 0.14 47.49 -5.76
N ALA A 36 -0.84 47.83 -4.91
CA ALA A 36 -1.15 47.07 -3.70
C ALA A 36 -1.61 45.66 -4.04
N LEU A 37 -2.44 45.46 -5.06
CA LEU A 37 -2.86 44.14 -5.53
C LEU A 37 -1.67 43.32 -6.03
N CYS A 38 -0.78 43.90 -6.83
CA CYS A 38 0.44 43.23 -7.30
C CYS A 38 1.33 42.81 -6.13
N LEU A 39 1.50 43.68 -5.13
CA LEU A 39 2.27 43.37 -3.92
C LEU A 39 1.62 42.24 -3.12
N CYS A 40 0.30 42.28 -2.93
CA CYS A 40 -0.46 41.21 -2.26
C CYS A 40 -0.30 39.87 -2.98
N LEU A 41 -0.44 39.85 -4.32
CA LEU A 41 -0.24 38.63 -5.12
C LEU A 41 1.19 38.12 -5.02
N PHE A 42 2.19 39.01 -5.05
CA PHE A 42 3.59 38.64 -4.87
C PHE A 42 3.83 38.01 -3.49
N MET A 43 3.27 38.60 -2.42
CA MET A 43 3.35 38.04 -1.07
C MET A 43 2.67 36.67 -0.97
N ILE A 44 1.48 36.50 -1.57
CA ILE A 44 0.77 35.21 -1.59
C ILE A 44 1.60 34.15 -2.31
N ILE A 45 2.11 34.46 -3.50
CA ILE A 45 2.96 33.53 -4.26
C ILE A 45 4.24 33.21 -3.49
N GLY A 46 4.87 34.21 -2.86
CA GLY A 46 6.06 34.03 -2.03
C GLY A 46 5.80 33.12 -0.83
N LEU A 47 4.67 33.32 -0.14
CA LEU A 47 4.25 32.48 0.98
C LEU A 47 3.95 31.05 0.51
N LEU A 48 3.18 30.88 -0.58
CA LEU A 48 2.89 29.56 -1.14
C LEU A 48 4.17 28.85 -1.58
N GLY A 49 5.11 29.55 -2.22
CA GLY A 49 6.41 29.01 -2.59
C GLY A 49 7.23 28.57 -1.38
N LEU A 50 7.24 29.35 -0.30
CA LEU A 50 7.89 28.99 0.96
C LEU A 50 7.26 27.74 1.59
N VAL A 51 5.92 27.66 1.61
CA VAL A 51 5.19 26.50 2.14
C VAL A 51 5.51 25.25 1.32
N VAL A 52 5.50 25.36 -0.02
CA VAL A 52 5.88 24.25 -0.91
C VAL A 52 7.32 23.82 -0.65
N TRP A 53 8.26 24.75 -0.58
CA TRP A 53 9.67 24.44 -0.30
C TRP A 53 9.86 23.72 1.04
N GLN A 54 9.25 24.23 2.11
CA GLN A 54 9.34 23.63 3.45
C GLN A 54 8.58 22.30 3.55
N GLY A 55 7.49 22.14 2.79
CA GLY A 55 6.74 20.90 2.71
C GLY A 55 7.51 19.82 1.95
N LEU A 56 8.04 20.13 0.77
CA LEU A 56 8.74 19.16 -0.09
C LEU A 56 9.93 18.52 0.62
N THR A 57 10.69 19.28 1.41
CA THR A 57 11.82 18.74 2.17
C THR A 57 11.38 17.73 3.25
N SER A 58 10.15 17.85 3.76
CA SER A 58 9.60 16.92 4.75
C SER A 58 9.09 15.62 4.13
N PHE A 59 8.60 15.67 2.88
CA PHE A 59 8.14 14.50 2.14
C PHE A 59 9.25 13.78 1.37
N TRP A 60 10.42 14.41 1.23
CA TRP A 60 11.53 13.79 0.51
C TRP A 60 12.12 12.62 1.32
N PRO A 61 12.22 11.41 0.74
CA PRO A 61 12.78 10.27 1.44
C PRO A 61 14.25 10.54 1.78
N ARG A 62 14.62 10.28 3.03
CA ARG A 62 16.00 10.33 3.48
C ARG A 62 16.67 8.98 3.23
N PRO A 63 17.97 8.94 2.95
CA PRO A 63 18.69 7.69 2.74
C PRO A 63 18.69 6.85 4.02
N ILE A 64 18.63 5.53 3.85
CA ILE A 64 18.83 4.56 4.93
C ILE A 64 20.33 4.49 5.21
N VAL A 65 20.69 4.61 6.48
CA VAL A 65 22.05 4.51 6.98
C VAL A 65 22.22 3.23 7.78
N GLN A 66 23.37 2.59 7.62
CA GLN A 66 23.83 1.51 8.47
C GLN A 66 24.99 2.03 9.31
N ILE A 67 24.79 2.07 10.62
CA ILE A 67 25.84 2.39 11.58
C ILE A 67 26.33 1.10 12.20
N THR A 68 27.66 0.92 12.17
CA THR A 68 28.34 -0.13 12.92
C THR A 68 29.02 0.52 14.11
N THR A 69 28.69 0.06 15.31
CA THR A 69 29.30 0.56 16.54
C THR A 69 30.63 -0.15 16.81
N LEU A 70 31.47 0.43 17.66
CA LEU A 70 32.71 -0.18 18.13
C LEU A 70 32.48 -1.50 18.92
N SER A 71 31.27 -1.71 19.46
CA SER A 71 30.86 -2.98 20.07
C SER A 71 30.55 -4.08 19.05
N GLY A 72 30.43 -3.74 17.77
CA GLY A 72 30.01 -4.65 16.69
C GLY A 72 28.51 -4.69 16.46
N ASP A 73 27.73 -3.80 17.08
CA ASP A 73 26.29 -3.70 16.86
C ASP A 73 25.99 -2.99 15.53
N HIS A 74 24.98 -3.46 14.81
CA HIS A 74 24.54 -2.87 13.55
C HIS A 74 23.16 -2.22 13.70
N HIS A 75 23.08 -0.93 13.43
CA HIS A 75 21.82 -0.18 13.41
C HIS A 75 21.52 0.28 11.98
N LEU A 76 20.46 -0.27 11.40
CA LEU A 76 19.95 0.11 10.08
C LEU A 76 18.67 0.95 10.24
N GLY A 77 18.64 2.14 9.64
CA GLY A 77 17.46 3.00 9.72
C GLY A 77 17.68 4.37 9.12
N ILE A 78 16.79 5.31 9.42
CA ILE A 78 16.88 6.69 8.92
C ILE A 78 17.42 7.60 10.03
N GLN A 79 18.46 8.40 9.72
CA GLN A 79 18.94 9.43 10.64
C GLN A 79 17.88 10.54 10.77
N SER A 80 17.28 10.64 11.96
CA SER A 80 16.18 11.57 12.23
C SER A 80 16.67 12.86 12.87
N ARG A 81 17.57 12.77 13.85
CA ARG A 81 18.10 13.91 14.61
C ARG A 81 19.57 13.74 14.91
N GLU A 82 20.22 14.86 15.14
CA GLU A 82 21.57 14.97 15.66
C GLU A 82 21.52 15.98 16.80
N GLU A 83 22.11 15.64 17.94
CA GLU A 83 22.04 16.45 19.14
C GLU A 83 23.39 16.46 19.84
N SER A 84 23.80 17.64 20.30
CA SER A 84 24.91 17.78 21.24
C SER A 84 24.39 17.64 22.66
N TYR A 85 24.99 16.76 23.46
CA TYR A 85 24.67 16.61 24.88
C TYR A 85 25.95 16.72 25.73
N ARG A 86 25.78 17.00 27.02
CA ARG A 86 26.86 16.95 28.00
C ARG A 86 26.52 15.87 29.01
N VAL A 87 27.50 15.02 29.33
CA VAL A 87 27.33 13.96 30.33
C VAL A 87 27.12 14.62 31.70
N GLU A 88 26.00 14.31 32.35
CA GLU A 88 25.73 14.73 33.73
C GLU A 88 26.53 13.84 34.68
N ASP A 89 27.63 14.38 35.19
CA ASP A 89 28.42 13.72 36.23
C ASP A 89 27.81 14.07 37.59
N SER A 90 26.88 13.24 38.05
CA SER A 90 26.29 13.24 39.40
C SER A 90 26.13 14.63 40.07
N GLY A 91 25.04 15.33 39.75
CA GLY A 91 24.51 16.42 40.59
C GLY A 91 24.78 17.85 40.09
N LEU A 92 23.71 18.42 39.52
CA LEU A 92 23.34 19.84 39.45
C LEU A 92 24.01 20.76 38.41
N GLU A 93 25.13 20.42 37.77
CA GLU A 93 25.64 21.20 36.62
C GLU A 93 26.39 20.30 35.61
N PRO A 94 26.01 20.28 34.31
CA PRO A 94 26.71 19.48 33.30
C PRO A 94 28.12 20.01 33.03
N ARG A 95 29.13 19.31 33.53
CA ARG A 95 30.56 19.70 33.48
C ARG A 95 31.41 19.01 32.40
N GLY A 96 30.80 18.26 31.48
CA GLY A 96 31.52 17.58 30.39
C GLY A 96 31.73 18.42 29.12
N GLU A 97 32.71 18.04 28.31
CA GLU A 97 32.82 18.49 26.92
C GLU A 97 31.55 18.10 26.13
N PRO A 98 31.06 18.95 25.21
CA PRO A 98 29.91 18.61 24.39
C PRO A 98 30.22 17.40 23.52
N ARG A 99 29.42 16.34 23.67
CA ARG A 99 29.43 15.14 22.83
C ARG A 99 28.29 15.18 21.84
N MET A 100 28.47 14.54 20.70
CA MET A 100 27.45 14.46 19.66
C MET A 100 26.84 13.07 19.65
N ARG A 101 25.53 12.99 19.48
CA ARG A 101 24.80 11.74 19.30
C ARG A 101 23.81 11.86 18.15
N ARG A 102 23.59 10.75 17.45
CA ARG A 102 22.64 10.64 16.33
C ARG A 102 21.49 9.74 16.73
N MET A 103 20.27 10.19 16.44
CA MET A 103 19.06 9.40 16.61
C MET A 103 18.74 8.71 15.30
N ILE A 104 18.80 7.39 15.34
CA ILE A 104 18.44 6.54 14.20
C ILE A 104 17.06 5.98 14.46
N ARG A 105 16.14 6.20 13.52
CA ARG A 105 14.82 5.59 13.55
C ARG A 105 14.95 4.16 13.03
N THR A 106 14.92 3.20 13.93
CA THR A 106 14.89 1.76 13.66
C THR A 106 13.42 1.30 13.60
N GLY A 107 13.07 0.44 12.64
CA GLY A 107 11.68 0.07 12.36
C GLY A 107 11.26 -1.23 13.04
N ASN A 108 12.24 -2.11 13.26
CA ASN A 108 12.09 -3.52 13.59
C ASN A 108 11.83 -3.73 15.10
N TYR A 109 10.83 -3.02 15.65
CA TYR A 109 10.49 -3.01 17.07
C TYR A 109 10.30 -4.41 17.65
N GLU A 110 9.78 -5.35 16.89
CA GLU A 110 9.62 -6.75 17.31
C GLU A 110 10.96 -7.46 17.58
N LEU A 111 12.05 -7.02 16.95
CA LEU A 111 13.39 -7.56 17.14
C LEU A 111 14.19 -6.74 18.15
N THR A 112 14.02 -5.41 18.12
CA THR A 112 14.86 -4.45 18.87
C THR A 112 14.18 -3.86 20.10
N ASN A 113 12.87 -4.06 20.28
CA ASN A 113 12.00 -3.41 21.27
C ASN A 113 12.10 -1.87 21.30
N THR A 114 12.62 -1.26 20.24
CA THR A 114 12.90 0.17 20.15
C THR A 114 12.64 0.69 18.74
N HIS A 115 12.02 1.87 18.64
CA HIS A 115 11.81 2.56 17.37
C HIS A 115 12.87 3.63 17.07
N PHE A 116 13.61 4.02 18.10
CA PHE A 116 14.63 5.04 18.02
C PHE A 116 15.80 4.60 18.88
N THR A 117 16.98 4.65 18.30
CA THR A 117 18.23 4.32 18.99
C THR A 117 19.15 5.53 18.88
N TRP A 118 19.60 6.02 20.02
CA TRP A 118 20.67 7.00 20.07
C TRP A 118 22.01 6.27 19.96
N VAL A 119 22.86 6.71 19.05
CA VAL A 119 24.24 6.25 18.94
C VAL A 119 25.13 7.45 19.15
N ASP A 120 26.02 7.36 20.13
CA ASP A 120 27.03 8.40 20.37
C ASP A 120 28.06 8.38 19.25
N ASP A 121 28.46 9.55 18.75
CA ASP A 121 29.40 9.66 17.62
C ASP A 121 30.78 9.06 17.95
N ASP A 122 31.16 9.00 19.24
CA ASP A 122 32.40 8.36 19.71
C ASP A 122 32.34 6.81 19.70
N GLN A 123 31.13 6.24 19.62
CA GLN A 123 30.91 4.80 19.50
C GLN A 123 30.74 4.33 18.05
N ILE A 124 30.71 5.24 17.08
CA ILE A 124 30.54 4.90 15.66
C ILE A 124 31.87 4.47 15.07
N GLU A 125 31.95 3.21 14.62
CA GLU A 125 33.10 2.72 13.85
C GLU A 125 32.96 3.10 12.37
N THR A 126 31.79 2.84 11.77
CA THR A 126 31.54 3.05 10.35
C THR A 126 30.10 3.47 10.09
N ILE A 127 29.93 4.39 9.13
CA ILE A 127 28.64 4.77 8.56
C ILE A 127 28.63 4.37 7.09
N ALA A 128 27.67 3.53 6.71
CA ALA A 128 27.49 3.06 5.35
C ALA A 128 26.07 3.40 4.84
N TRP A 129 25.93 3.48 3.51
CA TRP A 129 24.64 3.62 2.81
C TRP A 129 24.45 2.38 1.94
N PRO A 130 23.84 1.30 2.47
CA PRO A 130 23.71 0.06 1.72
C PRO A 130 22.79 0.28 0.52
N GLU A 131 23.29 0.00 -0.69
CA GLU A 131 22.56 0.16 -1.95
C GLU A 131 21.20 -0.56 -1.93
N TRP A 132 21.17 -1.73 -1.29
CA TRP A 132 20.02 -2.63 -1.25
C TRP A 132 19.20 -2.53 0.04
N ALA A 133 19.43 -1.50 0.85
CA ALA A 133 18.57 -1.24 2.01
C ALA A 133 17.18 -0.81 1.53
N VAL A 134 16.15 -1.43 2.09
CA VAL A 134 14.75 -1.15 1.77
C VAL A 134 13.99 -0.77 3.03
N GLU A 135 13.04 0.15 2.86
CA GLU A 135 11.98 0.43 3.82
C GLU A 135 10.70 -0.25 3.33
N VAL A 136 10.13 -1.12 4.15
CA VAL A 136 8.86 -1.79 3.86
C VAL A 136 7.85 -1.39 4.93
N GLU A 137 6.69 -0.89 4.52
CA GLU A 137 5.59 -0.62 5.43
C GLU A 137 4.72 -1.88 5.56
N ARG A 138 4.67 -2.44 6.77
CA ARG A 138 3.85 -3.60 7.10
C ARG A 138 2.48 -3.13 7.54
N GLN A 139 1.46 -3.96 7.32
CA GLN A 139 0.09 -3.68 7.80
C GLN A 139 0.04 -3.62 9.34
N GLU A 140 0.84 -4.44 9.99
CA GLU A 140 1.01 -4.47 11.44
C GLU A 140 2.45 -4.10 11.78
N TRP A 141 2.68 -3.43 12.92
CA TRP A 141 4.02 -3.08 13.42
C TRP A 141 4.82 -2.07 12.56
N GLY A 142 4.15 -1.41 11.61
CA GLY A 142 4.66 -0.26 10.87
C GLY A 142 5.88 -0.57 9.99
N ARG A 143 6.85 0.35 9.99
CA ARG A 143 8.01 0.34 9.10
C ARG A 143 9.00 -0.76 9.46
N PHE A 144 9.59 -1.37 8.46
CA PHE A 144 10.67 -2.36 8.56
C PHE A 144 11.84 -1.89 7.72
N TYR A 145 13.05 -1.95 8.26
CA TYR A 145 14.28 -1.73 7.50
C TYR A 145 15.06 -3.04 7.38
N GLY A 146 15.59 -3.30 6.20
CA GLY A 146 16.40 -4.48 5.97
C GLY A 146 17.08 -4.47 4.62
N VAL A 147 17.88 -5.50 4.37
CA VAL A 147 18.49 -5.78 3.07
C VAL A 147 17.85 -7.04 2.50
N LEU A 148 17.50 -7.01 1.22
CA LEU A 148 16.92 -8.17 0.56
C LEU A 148 17.92 -9.33 0.52
N ALA A 149 17.57 -10.46 1.13
CA ALA A 149 18.45 -11.63 1.19
C ALA A 149 18.31 -12.52 -0.07
N ALA A 150 17.08 -12.76 -0.50
CA ALA A 150 16.74 -13.62 -1.63
C ALA A 150 15.29 -13.37 -2.09
N SER A 151 14.97 -13.66 -3.34
CA SER A 151 13.57 -13.87 -3.75
C SER A 151 13.18 -15.33 -3.58
N LEU A 152 11.99 -15.56 -3.04
CA LEU A 152 11.36 -16.88 -3.00
C LEU A 152 10.10 -16.83 -3.86
N HIS A 153 10.05 -17.65 -4.89
CA HIS A 153 8.89 -17.75 -5.78
C HIS A 153 8.32 -19.17 -5.71
N ARG A 154 7.06 -19.29 -5.30
CA ARG A 154 6.34 -20.57 -5.33
C ARG A 154 5.66 -20.72 -6.68
N ARG A 155 6.01 -21.78 -7.40
CA ARG A 155 5.36 -22.20 -8.62
C ARG A 155 4.53 -23.43 -8.32
N ASP A 156 3.22 -23.28 -8.26
CA ASP A 156 2.32 -24.41 -8.07
C ASP A 156 2.36 -25.35 -9.28
N ARG A 157 2.21 -26.65 -9.03
CA ARG A 157 2.06 -27.63 -10.09
C ARG A 157 0.69 -27.40 -10.75
N PRO A 158 0.62 -27.19 -12.08
CA PRO A 158 -0.66 -27.04 -12.74
C PRO A 158 -1.42 -28.36 -12.65
N GLU A 159 -2.70 -28.28 -12.31
CA GLU A 159 -3.59 -29.42 -12.35
C GLU A 159 -3.92 -29.78 -13.80
N SER A 160 -3.73 -31.05 -14.16
CA SER A 160 -4.11 -31.55 -15.47
C SER A 160 -5.64 -31.64 -15.63
N PRO A 161 -6.19 -31.55 -16.86
CA PRO A 161 -7.63 -31.71 -17.08
C PRO A 161 -8.19 -33.02 -16.50
N ARG A 162 -7.43 -34.11 -16.58
CA ARG A 162 -7.86 -35.41 -16.04
C ARG A 162 -7.90 -35.43 -14.50
N GLU A 163 -6.96 -34.77 -13.83
CA GLU A 163 -6.99 -34.64 -12.37
C GLU A 163 -8.22 -33.83 -11.93
N ARG A 164 -8.49 -32.73 -12.66
CA ARG A 164 -9.68 -31.91 -12.44
C ARG A 164 -10.96 -32.70 -12.61
N ASP A 165 -11.07 -33.48 -13.68
CA ASP A 165 -12.25 -34.31 -13.94
C ASP A 165 -12.47 -35.33 -12.81
N LEU A 166 -11.42 -36.02 -12.37
CA LEU A 166 -11.52 -36.97 -11.25
C LEU A 166 -11.85 -36.28 -9.92
N ARG A 167 -11.29 -35.10 -9.64
CA ARG A 167 -11.66 -34.33 -8.46
C ARG A 167 -13.13 -33.94 -8.49
N ASN A 168 -13.63 -33.45 -9.62
CA ASN A 168 -15.04 -33.08 -9.77
C ASN A 168 -15.97 -34.29 -9.57
N VAL A 169 -15.58 -35.47 -10.07
CA VAL A 169 -16.31 -36.72 -9.81
C VAL A 169 -16.28 -37.05 -8.32
N ARG A 170 -15.13 -36.93 -7.66
CA ARG A 170 -15.01 -37.17 -6.21
C ARG A 170 -15.90 -36.25 -5.39
N GLU A 171 -15.91 -34.96 -5.73
CA GLU A 171 -16.77 -33.95 -5.10
C GLU A 171 -18.25 -34.28 -5.31
N LEU A 172 -18.66 -34.59 -6.54
CA LEU A 172 -20.04 -35.00 -6.85
C LEU A 172 -20.47 -36.24 -6.05
N LEU A 173 -19.59 -37.23 -5.93
CA LEU A 173 -19.87 -38.42 -5.12
C LEU A 173 -19.95 -38.10 -3.63
N ALA A 174 -19.09 -37.22 -3.12
CA ALA A 174 -19.13 -36.77 -1.73
C ALA A 174 -20.43 -36.02 -1.41
N ASP A 175 -20.84 -35.10 -2.29
CA ASP A 175 -22.10 -34.34 -2.17
C ASP A 175 -23.31 -35.28 -2.21
N PHE A 176 -23.31 -36.26 -3.11
CA PHE A 176 -24.35 -37.29 -3.15
C PHE A 176 -24.45 -38.05 -1.83
N ALA A 177 -23.32 -38.52 -1.29
CA ALA A 177 -23.29 -39.26 -0.03
C ALA A 177 -23.74 -38.42 1.17
N GLN A 178 -23.39 -37.13 1.19
CA GLN A 178 -23.83 -36.21 2.24
C GLN A 178 -25.34 -35.94 2.16
N SER A 179 -25.88 -35.84 0.94
CA SER A 179 -27.31 -35.57 0.72
C SER A 179 -28.19 -36.81 0.96
N HIS A 180 -27.64 -38.02 0.82
CA HIS A 180 -28.39 -39.29 0.93
C HIS A 180 -27.68 -40.31 1.86
N PRO A 181 -27.55 -40.01 3.17
CA PRO A 181 -26.72 -40.81 4.09
C PRO A 181 -27.22 -42.26 4.32
N GLY A 182 -28.42 -42.62 3.87
CA GLY A 182 -29.01 -43.96 4.00
C GLY A 182 -29.27 -44.69 2.68
N GLU A 183 -29.00 -44.07 1.52
CA GLU A 183 -29.35 -44.62 0.20
C GLU A 183 -28.10 -44.92 -0.65
N LEU A 184 -26.98 -45.20 0.01
CA LEU A 184 -25.73 -45.51 -0.68
C LEU A 184 -25.83 -46.88 -1.39
N PRO A 185 -25.52 -46.96 -2.69
CA PRO A 185 -25.49 -48.22 -3.44
C PRO A 185 -24.52 -49.24 -2.84
N ALA A 186 -24.81 -50.53 -3.05
CA ALA A 186 -23.86 -51.59 -2.76
C ALA A 186 -22.55 -51.38 -3.56
N GLY A 187 -21.39 -51.51 -2.90
CA GLY A 187 -20.08 -51.27 -3.52
C GLY A 187 -19.61 -49.81 -3.50
N TRP A 188 -20.35 -48.89 -2.86
CA TRP A 188 -19.97 -47.47 -2.77
C TRP A 188 -18.52 -47.25 -2.27
N GLY A 189 -18.10 -47.95 -1.22
CA GLY A 189 -16.75 -47.84 -0.68
C GLY A 189 -15.65 -48.33 -1.64
N GLU A 190 -15.94 -49.33 -2.48
CA GLU A 190 -15.01 -49.81 -3.52
C GLU A 190 -14.83 -48.76 -4.61
N VAL A 191 -15.92 -48.10 -5.02
CA VAL A 191 -15.88 -46.99 -5.99
C VAL A 191 -15.05 -45.83 -5.45
N GLN A 192 -15.27 -45.43 -4.19
CA GLN A 192 -14.48 -44.37 -3.55
C GLN A 192 -13.00 -44.72 -3.48
N THR A 193 -12.68 -45.93 -3.04
CA THR A 193 -11.28 -46.40 -2.93
C THR A 193 -10.60 -46.44 -4.30
N GLY A 194 -11.29 -46.96 -5.32
CA GLY A 194 -10.78 -47.02 -6.69
C GLY A 194 -10.58 -45.63 -7.31
N LEU A 195 -11.47 -44.68 -7.01
CA LEU A 195 -11.33 -43.29 -7.45
C LEU A 195 -10.12 -42.62 -6.77
N ASP A 196 -9.94 -42.80 -5.47
CA ASP A 196 -8.79 -42.26 -4.74
C ASP A 196 -7.46 -42.86 -5.24
N GLU A 197 -7.44 -44.16 -5.55
CA GLU A 197 -6.26 -44.83 -6.15
C GLU A 197 -5.97 -44.31 -7.56
N ALA A 198 -7.00 -44.13 -8.39
CA ALA A 198 -6.86 -43.56 -9.74
C ALA A 198 -6.33 -42.12 -9.67
N MET A 199 -6.87 -41.30 -8.75
CA MET A 199 -6.39 -39.95 -8.50
C MET A 199 -4.92 -39.94 -8.06
N ARG A 200 -4.54 -40.76 -7.06
CA ARG A 200 -3.14 -40.85 -6.59
C ARG A 200 -2.18 -41.25 -7.71
N THR A 201 -2.57 -42.25 -8.50
CA THR A 201 -1.77 -42.74 -9.63
C THR A 201 -1.55 -41.65 -10.68
N LEU A 202 -2.62 -40.93 -11.03
CA LEU A 202 -2.58 -39.83 -11.98
C LEU A 202 -1.73 -38.67 -11.45
N SER A 203 -1.98 -38.22 -10.22
CA SER A 203 -1.21 -37.15 -9.56
C SER A 203 0.28 -37.49 -9.48
N GLY A 204 0.63 -38.75 -9.21
CA GLY A 204 2.02 -39.22 -9.24
C GLY A 204 2.64 -39.14 -10.64
N ALA A 205 1.91 -39.52 -11.68
CA ALA A 205 2.38 -39.42 -13.06
C ALA A 205 2.57 -37.97 -13.51
N GLU A 206 1.63 -37.08 -13.17
CA GLU A 206 1.73 -35.65 -13.46
C GLU A 206 2.82 -34.95 -12.62
N SER A 207 3.08 -35.41 -11.39
CA SER A 207 4.22 -34.95 -10.59
C SER A 207 5.55 -35.25 -11.27
N LYS A 208 5.73 -36.48 -11.79
CA LYS A 208 6.93 -36.85 -12.56
C LYS A 208 7.10 -36.01 -13.82
N ARG A 209 6.01 -35.72 -14.54
CA ARG A 209 6.04 -34.82 -15.71
C ARG A 209 6.46 -33.40 -15.32
N PHE A 210 5.82 -32.86 -14.28
CA PHE A 210 6.17 -31.53 -13.76
C PHE A 210 7.64 -31.45 -13.35
N ALA A 211 8.16 -32.47 -12.67
CA ALA A 211 9.57 -32.53 -12.27
C ALA A 211 10.52 -32.50 -13.49
N ASN A 212 10.19 -33.24 -14.55
CA ASN A 212 10.99 -33.30 -15.78
C ASN A 212 10.91 -32.01 -16.61
N ASP A 213 9.75 -31.34 -16.62
CA ASP A 213 9.53 -30.12 -17.41
C ASP A 213 10.07 -28.87 -16.70
N LEU A 214 10.36 -28.94 -15.40
CA LEU A 214 10.82 -27.80 -14.64
C LEU A 214 12.26 -27.42 -15.02
N THR A 215 12.40 -26.29 -15.71
CA THR A 215 13.72 -25.70 -15.98
C THR A 215 14.19 -24.91 -14.75
N VAL A 216 15.34 -25.29 -14.20
CA VAL A 216 16.00 -24.56 -13.11
C VAL A 216 16.69 -23.31 -13.67
N PRO A 217 16.28 -22.10 -13.27
CA PRO A 217 16.96 -20.88 -13.72
C PRO A 217 18.40 -20.82 -13.22
N ALA A 218 19.33 -20.29 -14.02
CA ALA A 218 20.72 -20.14 -13.62
C ALA A 218 20.86 -19.34 -12.31
N GLY A 219 21.65 -19.86 -11.38
CA GLY A 219 21.88 -19.24 -10.06
C GLY A 219 20.70 -19.36 -9.08
N ALA A 220 19.61 -20.02 -9.45
CA ALA A 220 18.51 -20.34 -8.53
C ALA A 220 18.72 -21.70 -7.86
N ARG A 221 18.25 -21.81 -6.62
CA ARG A 221 18.03 -23.09 -5.95
C ARG A 221 16.55 -23.43 -6.05
N VAL A 222 16.24 -24.68 -6.33
CA VAL A 222 14.87 -25.16 -6.49
C VAL A 222 14.65 -26.31 -5.53
N GLU A 223 13.50 -26.30 -4.87
CA GLU A 223 13.05 -27.39 -4.01
C GLU A 223 11.61 -27.74 -4.39
N PHE A 224 11.34 -29.01 -4.66
CA PHE A 224 9.98 -29.50 -4.80
C PHE A 224 9.31 -29.58 -3.43
N VAL A 225 8.07 -29.11 -3.35
CA VAL A 225 7.24 -29.22 -2.14
C VAL A 225 6.29 -30.39 -2.34
N LEU A 226 6.49 -31.45 -1.56
CA LEU A 226 5.66 -32.65 -1.61
C LEU A 226 4.38 -32.47 -0.78
N GLU A 227 3.36 -33.29 -1.06
CA GLU A 227 2.11 -33.35 -0.29
C GLU A 227 2.35 -33.70 1.19
N SER A 228 3.44 -34.42 1.49
CA SER A 228 3.90 -34.70 2.86
C SER A 228 4.40 -33.48 3.62
N GLY A 229 4.64 -32.35 2.92
CA GLY A 229 5.30 -31.16 3.46
C GLY A 229 6.83 -31.19 3.35
N GLU A 230 7.41 -32.30 2.88
CA GLU A 230 8.86 -32.42 2.65
C GLU A 230 9.31 -31.55 1.47
N ARG A 231 10.52 -31.01 1.57
CA ARG A 231 11.17 -30.21 0.53
C ARG A 231 12.38 -30.96 0.00
N VAL A 232 12.34 -31.28 -1.29
CA VAL A 232 13.35 -32.15 -1.92
C VAL A 232 13.96 -31.44 -3.14
N PRO A 233 15.29 -31.34 -3.25
CA PRO A 233 15.94 -30.85 -4.46
C PRO A 233 15.58 -31.71 -5.69
N PRO A 234 15.53 -31.15 -6.91
CA PRO A 234 15.18 -31.91 -8.11
C PRO A 234 16.02 -33.17 -8.34
N GLU A 235 17.30 -33.12 -7.98
CA GLU A 235 18.25 -34.24 -8.06
C GLU A 235 17.98 -35.39 -7.09
N GLU A 236 17.28 -35.13 -5.98
CA GLU A 236 16.96 -36.12 -4.95
C GLU A 236 15.55 -36.70 -5.10
N TYR A 237 14.74 -36.16 -6.02
CA TYR A 237 13.38 -36.65 -6.26
C TYR A 237 13.40 -38.03 -6.92
N THR A 238 13.02 -39.05 -6.15
CA THR A 238 12.99 -40.46 -6.58
C THR A 238 11.81 -40.79 -7.50
N GLY A 239 10.89 -39.85 -7.72
CA GLY A 239 9.62 -40.10 -8.39
C GLY A 239 8.52 -40.63 -7.47
N GLU A 240 8.79 -40.75 -6.17
CA GLU A 240 7.79 -41.06 -5.15
C GLU A 240 7.26 -39.79 -4.50
N GLY A 241 5.97 -39.77 -4.16
CA GLY A 241 5.29 -38.61 -3.59
C GLY A 241 4.71 -37.65 -4.64
N ILE A 242 3.60 -37.00 -4.26
CA ILE A 242 2.90 -36.04 -5.09
C ILE A 242 3.54 -34.66 -4.88
N ILE A 243 3.98 -34.03 -5.97
CA ILE A 243 4.51 -32.67 -5.97
C ILE A 243 3.33 -31.69 -6.00
N LEU A 244 3.26 -30.79 -5.01
CA LEU A 244 2.31 -29.69 -5.00
C LEU A 244 2.82 -28.48 -5.80
N GLY A 245 4.14 -28.32 -5.87
CA GLY A 245 4.79 -27.26 -6.63
C GLY A 245 6.29 -27.24 -6.39
N ALA A 246 6.92 -26.17 -6.86
CA ALA A 246 8.34 -25.91 -6.66
C ALA A 246 8.56 -24.53 -6.04
N GLU A 247 9.42 -24.45 -5.03
CA GLU A 247 9.94 -23.21 -4.50
C GLU A 247 11.26 -22.87 -5.21
N VAL A 248 11.31 -21.71 -5.85
CA VAL A 248 12.48 -21.20 -6.56
C VAL A 248 13.08 -20.07 -5.72
N ARG A 249 14.25 -20.30 -5.16
CA ARG A 249 15.01 -19.33 -4.37
C ARG A 249 16.17 -18.76 -5.17
N ARG A 250 16.20 -17.45 -5.37
CA ARG A 250 17.34 -16.74 -5.98
C ARG A 250 18.05 -15.91 -4.91
N PRO A 251 19.28 -16.26 -4.52
CA PRO A 251 20.02 -15.52 -3.50
C PRO A 251 20.52 -14.17 -4.05
N GLY A 252 20.66 -13.21 -3.15
CA GLY A 252 21.24 -11.89 -3.44
C GLY A 252 20.18 -10.82 -3.66
N ALA A 253 20.50 -9.62 -3.16
CA ALA A 253 19.58 -8.49 -3.18
C ALA A 253 19.22 -8.01 -4.58
N ALA A 254 20.19 -7.98 -5.50
CA ALA A 254 19.96 -7.58 -6.88
C ALA A 254 18.98 -8.52 -7.60
N ALA A 255 19.16 -9.84 -7.44
CA ALA A 255 18.24 -10.83 -8.00
C ALA A 255 16.85 -10.73 -7.36
N ALA A 256 16.79 -10.46 -6.06
CA ALA A 256 15.54 -10.28 -5.34
C ALA A 256 14.76 -9.05 -5.81
N MET A 257 15.44 -7.91 -5.98
CA MET A 257 14.83 -6.67 -6.45
C MET A 257 14.37 -6.80 -7.92
N ALA A 258 15.20 -7.37 -8.79
CA ALA A 258 14.83 -7.59 -10.19
C ALA A 258 13.58 -8.48 -10.30
N GLN A 259 13.46 -9.51 -9.46
CA GLN A 259 12.26 -10.35 -9.43
C GLN A 259 11.05 -9.59 -8.90
N PHE A 260 11.21 -8.79 -7.84
CA PHE A 260 10.15 -7.93 -7.31
C PHE A 260 9.61 -6.97 -8.38
N GLU A 261 10.47 -6.29 -9.13
CA GLU A 261 10.07 -5.37 -10.20
C GLU A 261 9.28 -6.05 -11.32
N LEU A 262 9.61 -7.31 -11.64
CA LEU A 262 8.88 -8.12 -12.62
C LEU A 262 7.48 -8.49 -12.14
N ASP A 263 7.34 -8.82 -10.85
CA ASP A 263 6.08 -9.31 -10.28
C ASP A 263 5.16 -8.19 -9.79
N PHE A 264 5.72 -7.06 -9.36
CA PHE A 264 5.02 -5.94 -8.73
C PHE A 264 3.81 -5.42 -9.54
N PRO A 265 3.88 -5.22 -10.87
CA PRO A 265 2.73 -4.75 -11.64
C PRO A 265 1.54 -5.72 -11.58
N LYS A 266 1.79 -7.03 -11.64
CA LYS A 266 0.75 -8.06 -11.57
C LYS A 266 0.09 -8.10 -10.19
N VAL A 267 0.91 -8.04 -9.14
CA VAL A 267 0.42 -8.01 -7.75
C VAL A 267 -0.43 -6.76 -7.53
N ARG A 268 0.04 -5.60 -7.99
CA ARG A 268 -0.70 -4.34 -7.87
C ARG A 268 -2.05 -4.40 -8.58
N ALA A 269 -2.09 -4.90 -9.82
CA ALA A 269 -3.34 -5.06 -10.57
C ALA A 269 -4.32 -6.01 -9.85
N GLY A 270 -3.81 -7.07 -9.22
CA GLY A 270 -4.60 -7.97 -8.39
C GLY A 270 -5.20 -7.26 -7.17
N VAL A 271 -4.41 -6.47 -6.45
CA VAL A 271 -4.89 -5.69 -5.29
C VAL A 271 -5.97 -4.67 -5.70
N GLU A 272 -5.75 -3.96 -6.81
CA GLU A 272 -6.74 -3.02 -7.36
C GLU A 272 -8.05 -3.74 -7.73
N SER A 273 -7.95 -4.93 -8.33
CA SER A 273 -9.11 -5.77 -8.64
C SER A 273 -9.86 -6.23 -7.39
N VAL A 274 -9.14 -6.66 -6.34
CA VAL A 274 -9.74 -7.04 -5.06
C VAL A 274 -10.49 -5.86 -4.44
N GLN A 275 -9.90 -4.66 -4.45
CA GLN A 275 -10.54 -3.46 -3.91
C GLN A 275 -11.80 -3.06 -4.70
N GLN A 276 -11.77 -3.16 -6.04
CA GLN A 276 -12.95 -2.93 -6.87
C GLN A 276 -14.05 -3.94 -6.58
N LEU A 277 -13.72 -5.24 -6.50
CA LEU A 277 -14.70 -6.29 -6.17
C LEU A 277 -15.34 -6.03 -4.79
N GLN A 278 -14.53 -5.64 -3.80
CA GLN A 278 -15.02 -5.32 -2.45
C GLN A 278 -15.96 -4.10 -2.44
N LYS A 279 -15.58 -3.00 -3.11
CA LYS A 279 -16.39 -1.78 -3.11
C LYS A 279 -17.64 -1.90 -3.97
N ASP A 280 -17.49 -2.43 -5.19
CA ASP A 280 -18.55 -2.37 -6.20
C ASP A 280 -19.50 -3.54 -6.08
N ARG A 281 -18.99 -4.78 -6.03
CA ARG A 281 -19.85 -5.97 -6.02
C ARG A 281 -20.37 -6.29 -4.63
N ILE A 282 -19.48 -6.43 -3.65
CA ILE A 282 -19.88 -6.79 -2.28
C ILE A 282 -20.64 -5.61 -1.65
N GLY A 283 -20.15 -4.38 -1.83
CA GLY A 283 -20.85 -3.18 -1.37
C GLY A 283 -22.27 -3.03 -1.92
N ALA A 284 -22.48 -3.27 -3.22
CA ALA A 284 -23.81 -3.20 -3.83
C ALA A 284 -24.74 -4.32 -3.34
N ILE A 285 -24.23 -5.54 -3.15
CA ILE A 285 -25.02 -6.65 -2.58
C ILE A 285 -25.45 -6.30 -1.15
N ASN A 286 -24.52 -5.82 -0.32
CA ASN A 286 -24.83 -5.38 1.04
C ASN A 286 -25.85 -4.25 1.08
N ALA A 287 -25.73 -3.24 0.21
CA ALA A 287 -26.69 -2.16 0.12
C ALA A 287 -28.10 -2.65 -0.28
N ARG A 288 -28.19 -3.61 -1.21
CA ARG A 288 -29.46 -4.25 -1.59
C ARG A 288 -30.05 -5.08 -0.47
N MET A 289 -29.23 -5.85 0.24
CA MET A 289 -29.69 -6.60 1.42
C MET A 289 -30.21 -5.65 2.51
N GLU A 290 -29.52 -4.53 2.74
CA GLU A 290 -29.96 -3.57 3.75
C GLU A 290 -31.24 -2.84 3.34
N ALA A 291 -31.39 -2.46 2.07
CA ALA A 291 -32.64 -1.91 1.55
C ALA A 291 -33.80 -2.91 1.71
N ALA A 292 -33.60 -4.17 1.30
CA ALA A 292 -34.63 -5.20 1.46
C ALA A 292 -34.96 -5.51 2.93
N ARG A 293 -34.00 -5.38 3.86
CA ARG A 293 -34.28 -5.46 5.31
C ARG A 293 -35.13 -4.31 5.82
N LEU A 294 -34.89 -3.09 5.32
CA LEU A 294 -35.69 -1.92 5.69
C LEU A 294 -37.10 -2.04 5.14
N ASP A 295 -37.26 -2.45 3.87
CA ASP A 295 -38.58 -2.69 3.26
C ASP A 295 -39.34 -3.78 4.02
N LEU A 296 -38.67 -4.88 4.40
CA LEU A 296 -39.26 -5.93 5.25
C LEU A 296 -39.75 -5.35 6.58
N ARG A 297 -38.94 -4.48 7.20
CA ARG A 297 -39.26 -3.88 8.50
C ARG A 297 -40.42 -2.89 8.41
N GLU A 298 -40.53 -2.15 7.32
CA GLU A 298 -41.63 -1.24 7.03
C GLU A 298 -42.94 -2.02 6.86
N LEU A 299 -42.94 -3.07 6.03
CA LEU A 299 -44.08 -3.97 5.85
C LEU A 299 -44.51 -4.66 7.15
N GLU A 300 -43.58 -5.12 7.98
CA GLU A 300 -43.88 -5.69 9.31
C GLU A 300 -44.60 -4.68 10.22
N LEU A 301 -44.24 -3.40 10.16
CA LEU A 301 -44.86 -2.33 10.95
C LEU A 301 -46.25 -1.99 10.41
N GLU A 302 -46.45 -1.97 9.09
CA GLU A 302 -47.76 -1.74 8.46
C GLU A 302 -48.73 -2.89 8.77
N LEU A 303 -48.29 -4.14 8.64
CA LEU A 303 -49.04 -5.35 9.04
C LEU A 303 -49.46 -5.37 10.51
N SER A 304 -48.72 -4.69 11.38
CA SER A 304 -49.08 -4.57 12.79
C SER A 304 -50.24 -3.58 13.05
N HIS A 305 -50.60 -2.75 12.06
CA HIS A 305 -51.60 -1.68 12.17
C HIS A 305 -52.83 -1.86 11.27
N GLU A 306 -52.80 -2.69 10.23
CA GLU A 306 -53.89 -2.83 9.25
C GLU A 306 -54.69 -4.14 9.35
N ALA A 307 -55.92 -4.12 8.80
CA ALA A 307 -56.91 -5.20 8.89
C ALA A 307 -57.02 -6.08 7.62
N ASP A 308 -56.34 -5.72 6.53
CA ASP A 308 -56.32 -6.48 5.28
C ASP A 308 -54.95 -7.15 5.13
N LEU A 309 -54.89 -8.44 5.48
CA LEU A 309 -53.63 -9.16 5.72
C LEU A 309 -53.06 -9.82 4.45
N ASP A 310 -53.86 -10.03 3.41
CA ASP A 310 -53.47 -10.95 2.33
C ASP A 310 -52.50 -10.32 1.30
N GLU A 311 -52.67 -9.04 0.94
CA GLU A 311 -51.77 -8.36 0.01
C GLU A 311 -50.41 -8.04 0.65
N GLU A 312 -50.42 -7.58 1.90
CA GLU A 312 -49.23 -7.23 2.67
C GLU A 312 -48.38 -8.47 2.99
N VAL A 313 -49.01 -9.61 3.34
CA VAL A 313 -48.30 -10.89 3.56
C VAL A 313 -47.64 -11.40 2.27
N ALA A 314 -48.30 -11.23 1.12
CA ALA A 314 -47.71 -11.63 -0.16
C ALA A 314 -46.44 -10.81 -0.49
N ARG A 315 -46.45 -9.50 -0.21
CA ARG A 315 -45.26 -8.63 -0.36
C ARG A 315 -44.16 -9.02 0.62
N LEU A 316 -44.50 -9.32 1.87
CA LEU A 316 -43.55 -9.71 2.91
C LEU A 316 -42.81 -11.02 2.55
N VAL A 317 -43.52 -12.00 2.00
CA VAL A 317 -42.93 -13.27 1.50
C VAL A 317 -41.99 -13.04 0.33
N ASP A 318 -42.30 -12.11 -0.58
CA ASP A 318 -41.47 -11.84 -1.76
C ASP A 318 -40.17 -11.10 -1.39
N VAL A 319 -40.24 -10.18 -0.42
CA VAL A 319 -39.06 -9.52 0.16
C VAL A 319 -38.18 -10.52 0.94
N GLN A 320 -38.78 -11.42 1.74
CA GLN A 320 -38.04 -12.49 2.41
C GLN A 320 -37.33 -13.44 1.43
N ARG A 321 -37.99 -13.79 0.32
CA ARG A 321 -37.38 -14.61 -0.74
C ARG A 321 -36.20 -13.89 -1.39
N SER A 322 -36.37 -12.61 -1.71
CA SER A 322 -35.30 -11.78 -2.28
C SER A 322 -34.09 -11.67 -1.34
N LEU A 323 -34.31 -11.53 -0.03
CA LEU A 323 -33.24 -11.56 0.97
C LEU A 323 -32.52 -12.91 1.04
N TYR A 324 -33.25 -14.01 0.93
CA TYR A 324 -32.66 -15.35 0.91
C TYR A 324 -31.79 -15.58 -0.34
N GLU A 325 -32.28 -15.18 -1.51
CA GLU A 325 -31.54 -15.29 -2.78
C GLU A 325 -30.29 -14.41 -2.79
N LEU A 326 -30.37 -13.19 -2.26
CA LEU A 326 -29.20 -12.30 -2.11
C LEU A 326 -28.17 -12.83 -1.11
N GLY A 327 -28.59 -13.58 -0.09
CA GLY A 327 -27.71 -14.19 0.89
C GLY A 327 -26.94 -15.43 0.37
N GLN A 328 -27.31 -15.97 -0.79
CA GLN A 328 -26.64 -17.11 -1.42
C GLN A 328 -25.65 -16.73 -2.54
N LEU A 329 -25.50 -15.44 -2.85
CA LEU A 329 -24.61 -14.89 -3.89
C LEU A 329 -23.23 -14.49 -3.37
#